data_AF-A0A8S1T2P5-F1
#
_entry.id   AF-A0A8S1T2P5-F1
#
_cell.length_a   1.000
_cell.length_b   1.000
_cell.length_c   1.000
_cell.angle_alpha   90.00
_cell.angle_beta   90.00
_cell.angle_gamma   90.00
#
_symmetry.space_group_name_H-M   'P 1'
#
loop_
_entity.id
_entity.type
_entity.pdbx_description
1 polymer ?
#
loop_
_entity_poly.entity_id
_entity_poly.type
_entity_poly.pdbx_seq_one_letter_code
_entity_poly.pdbx_strand_id
1 'polypeptide(L)'
;MQIGNDQNFQCNQLLQKDSIFNDGKALWVNQDYDSSKPIDQQKFKIESDSKSKMKQLTLYEKYIRYSQHKIILFENSFLDLIHNSLNKLVGFKLVKYDGSLTIIGECKLWIKKLKKYVIQSDFSRNYKILKKIGNGTFADVYLVKHKQANKEYAAKIFYKKKIILEDQELLMITKEVQITRLFSNPNICQLYEVFECKVHLTLIMDLLSGSELVYSLKLGGLSEIQSILIIKPLFQALQLLHKQGIFHRDIKPQNIMLHQFGKLETACLIDFGLADFWNDKNEYLFSKCGTPGYVAPEILLGHSYDFKVDVYSLGLVLYLILTGKEPFQSKTMDGLIEENTYGHIGLSHLNLSPNCLDFLQKVLAKTPNQRLTSSDALIHPFLLFGPGNHLDLVHNKIQSPEQYNSKSQQFRKSVASLRLQTDTSNNQLNQRDIFKQNDFERKNIKKEFSIRKVKL
;
A
#
# COMPACT_ATOMS: atom_id res chain seq x y z
N MET A 1 23.11 20.38 -19.43
CA MET A 1 22.95 19.27 -20.40
C MET A 1 21.49 19.19 -20.77
N GLN A 2 21.22 19.21 -22.07
CA GLN A 2 19.90 19.37 -22.67
C GLN A 2 18.94 18.25 -22.25
N ILE A 3 17.67 18.65 -22.13
CA ILE A 3 16.49 17.80 -21.90
C ILE A 3 16.37 16.87 -23.10
N GLY A 4 16.77 15.61 -22.93
CA GLY A 4 16.54 14.56 -23.90
C GLY A 4 15.05 14.28 -24.00
N ASN A 5 14.50 14.42 -25.21
CA ASN A 5 13.25 13.81 -25.60
C ASN A 5 13.38 12.28 -25.42
N ASP A 6 12.99 11.75 -24.26
CA ASP A 6 12.91 10.30 -24.05
C ASP A 6 11.73 9.73 -24.86
N GLN A 7 11.98 9.53 -26.16
CA GLN A 7 11.21 8.68 -27.07
C GLN A 7 11.44 7.17 -26.79
N ASN A 8 12.13 6.81 -25.70
CA ASN A 8 12.54 5.43 -25.39
C ASN A 8 11.46 4.54 -24.72
N PHE A 9 10.20 4.95 -24.67
CA PHE A 9 9.09 4.11 -24.18
C PHE A 9 8.34 3.39 -25.31
N GLN A 10 8.97 3.15 -26.46
CA GLN A 10 8.46 2.19 -27.45
C GLN A 10 8.74 0.77 -26.95
N CYS A 11 7.74 0.14 -26.33
CA CYS A 11 7.84 -1.25 -25.86
C CYS A 11 7.61 -2.25 -27.00
N ASN A 12 8.62 -3.07 -27.29
CA ASN A 12 8.44 -4.31 -28.05
C ASN A 12 7.49 -5.26 -27.29
N GLN A 13 6.65 -6.02 -28.02
CA GLN A 13 5.78 -7.04 -27.43
C GLN A 13 6.59 -8.04 -26.59
N LEU A 14 6.31 -8.06 -25.28
CA LEU A 14 6.84 -9.04 -24.34
C LEU A 14 6.12 -10.36 -24.55
N LEU A 15 6.85 -11.46 -24.74
CA LEU A 15 6.24 -12.78 -24.74
C LEU A 15 5.88 -13.13 -23.29
N GLN A 16 4.72 -13.76 -23.10
CA GLN A 16 4.26 -14.08 -21.75
C GLN A 16 5.20 -14.99 -20.96
N LYS A 17 5.90 -15.92 -21.63
CA LYS A 17 6.92 -16.77 -20.98
C LYS A 17 8.05 -15.97 -20.34
N ASP A 18 8.30 -14.75 -20.83
CA ASP A 18 9.34 -13.83 -20.35
C ASP A 18 8.78 -12.80 -19.34
N SER A 19 7.50 -12.94 -18.95
CA SER A 19 6.87 -12.12 -17.92
C SER A 19 7.35 -12.54 -16.54
N ILE A 20 7.57 -11.55 -15.68
CA ILE A 20 7.87 -11.78 -14.26
C ILE A 20 6.69 -12.40 -13.51
N PHE A 21 5.47 -12.25 -14.03
CA PHE A 21 4.25 -12.80 -13.47
C PHE A 21 3.85 -14.14 -14.08
N ASN A 22 4.75 -14.77 -14.83
CA ASN A 22 4.53 -16.13 -15.31
C ASN A 22 4.53 -17.09 -14.11
N ASP A 23 3.32 -17.44 -13.65
CA ASP A 23 3.08 -18.31 -12.49
C ASP A 23 2.96 -19.80 -12.89
N GLY A 24 3.13 -20.13 -14.17
CA GLY A 24 2.94 -21.48 -14.71
C GLY A 24 1.50 -22.00 -14.60
N LYS A 25 0.54 -21.18 -14.16
CA LYS A 25 -0.85 -21.60 -13.99
C LYS A 25 -1.58 -21.52 -15.31
N ALA A 26 -2.46 -22.51 -15.52
CA ALA A 26 -3.35 -22.55 -16.66
C ALA A 26 -4.37 -21.41 -16.65
N LEU A 27 -4.73 -20.88 -17.81
CA LEU A 27 -5.86 -19.98 -17.98
C LEU A 27 -7.16 -20.67 -17.60
N TRP A 28 -7.27 -21.96 -17.94
CA TRP A 28 -8.47 -22.77 -17.75
C TRP A 28 -8.28 -23.77 -16.62
N VAL A 29 -9.22 -23.80 -15.68
CA VAL A 29 -9.19 -24.76 -14.57
C VAL A 29 -10.54 -25.45 -14.45
N ASN A 30 -10.50 -26.77 -14.21
CA ASN A 30 -11.67 -27.55 -13.83
C ASN A 30 -11.74 -27.59 -12.30
N GLN A 31 -12.67 -26.86 -11.70
CA GLN A 31 -12.88 -26.85 -10.25
C GLN A 31 -14.30 -26.38 -9.90
N ASP A 32 -14.77 -26.80 -8.74
CA ASP A 32 -16.01 -26.32 -8.14
C ASP A 32 -15.78 -25.04 -7.30
N TYR A 33 -16.88 -24.36 -6.96
CA TYR A 33 -16.93 -22.92 -6.72
C TYR A 33 -16.64 -22.45 -5.31
N ASP A 34 -16.26 -21.18 -5.21
CA ASP A 34 -16.48 -20.37 -4.02
C ASP A 34 -17.91 -19.80 -4.01
N SER A 35 -18.53 -19.77 -2.83
CA SER A 35 -19.87 -19.22 -2.52
C SER A 35 -20.00 -17.70 -2.65
N SER A 36 -19.00 -17.01 -3.19
CA SER A 36 -19.00 -15.56 -3.34
C SER A 36 -20.06 -15.06 -4.31
N LYS A 37 -20.52 -13.81 -4.09
CA LYS A 37 -21.52 -13.18 -4.96
C LYS A 37 -20.90 -12.82 -6.32
N PRO A 38 -21.59 -13.08 -7.45
CA PRO A 38 -21.11 -12.65 -8.76
C PRO A 38 -21.11 -11.13 -8.88
N ILE A 39 -20.10 -10.60 -9.59
CA ILE A 39 -19.99 -9.16 -9.90
C ILE A 39 -20.95 -8.81 -11.05
N ASP A 40 -20.97 -9.65 -12.08
CA ASP A 40 -21.76 -9.41 -13.29
C ASP A 40 -21.97 -10.71 -14.08
N GLN A 41 -23.02 -10.75 -14.90
CA GLN A 41 -23.34 -11.90 -15.74
C GLN A 41 -23.90 -11.45 -17.09
N GLN A 42 -23.23 -11.83 -18.18
CA GLN A 42 -23.58 -11.38 -19.52
C GLN A 42 -23.33 -12.46 -20.58
N LYS A 43 -23.95 -12.31 -21.75
CA LYS A 43 -23.69 -13.15 -22.93
C LYS A 43 -22.65 -12.49 -23.81
N PHE A 44 -21.59 -13.22 -24.13
CA PHE A 44 -20.53 -12.78 -25.03
C PHE A 44 -20.38 -13.73 -26.21
N LYS A 45 -19.86 -13.20 -27.32
CA LYS A 45 -19.31 -14.02 -28.39
C LYS A 45 -17.89 -14.41 -28.00
N ILE A 46 -17.65 -15.70 -27.85
CA ILE A 46 -16.34 -16.25 -27.52
C ILE A 46 -15.70 -16.77 -28.80
N GLU A 47 -14.51 -16.27 -29.11
CA GLU A 47 -13.73 -16.69 -30.27
C GLU A 47 -12.58 -17.58 -29.81
N SER A 48 -12.45 -18.73 -30.47
CA SER A 48 -11.34 -19.68 -30.37
C SER A 48 -10.86 -19.97 -31.79
N ASP A 49 -9.62 -20.45 -31.96
CA ASP A 49 -8.82 -20.49 -33.21
C ASP A 49 -9.52 -21.08 -34.47
N SER A 50 -10.73 -21.62 -34.36
CA SER A 50 -11.53 -22.08 -35.50
C SER A 50 -13.06 -21.99 -35.33
N LYS A 51 -13.60 -21.53 -34.19
CA LYS A 51 -15.05 -21.47 -33.94
C LYS A 51 -15.42 -20.29 -33.04
N SER A 52 -16.54 -19.63 -33.36
CA SER A 52 -17.18 -18.64 -32.49
C SER A 52 -18.48 -19.18 -31.89
N LYS A 53 -18.71 -18.88 -30.61
CA LYS A 53 -19.87 -19.39 -29.86
C LYS A 53 -20.44 -18.30 -28.98
N MET A 54 -21.76 -18.15 -28.93
CA MET A 54 -22.40 -17.33 -27.91
C MET A 54 -22.41 -18.08 -26.58
N LYS A 55 -21.92 -17.44 -25.51
CA LYS A 55 -21.83 -18.04 -24.18
C LYS A 55 -22.18 -17.03 -23.10
N GLN A 56 -22.95 -17.49 -22.11
CA GLN A 56 -23.18 -16.73 -20.89
C GLN A 56 -22.01 -16.95 -19.94
N LEU A 57 -21.35 -15.87 -19.55
CA LEU A 57 -20.24 -15.87 -18.61
C LEU A 57 -20.63 -15.12 -17.35
N THR A 58 -20.05 -15.50 -16.22
CA THR A 58 -20.25 -14.79 -14.94
C THR A 58 -18.90 -14.35 -14.40
N LEU A 59 -18.74 -13.06 -14.13
CA LEU A 59 -17.54 -12.50 -13.53
C LEU A 59 -17.63 -12.58 -12.01
N TYR A 60 -16.58 -13.12 -11.39
CA TYR A 60 -16.33 -13.08 -9.95
C TYR A 60 -15.05 -12.30 -9.68
N GLU A 61 -14.77 -12.01 -8.41
CA GLU A 61 -13.60 -11.20 -8.00
C GLU A 61 -12.26 -11.80 -8.46
N LYS A 62 -12.14 -13.13 -8.48
CA LYS A 62 -10.88 -13.83 -8.80
C LYS A 62 -10.89 -14.65 -10.09
N TYR A 63 -12.07 -14.87 -10.69
CA TYR A 63 -12.20 -15.75 -11.85
C TYR A 63 -13.44 -15.39 -12.70
N ILE A 64 -13.47 -15.89 -13.94
CA ILE A 64 -14.66 -15.88 -14.78
C ILE A 64 -15.20 -17.30 -14.88
N ARG A 65 -16.47 -17.51 -14.55
CA ARG A 65 -17.15 -18.79 -14.73
C ARG A 65 -17.58 -18.96 -16.19
N TYR A 66 -17.18 -20.07 -16.78
CA TYR A 66 -17.47 -20.44 -18.18
C TYR A 66 -18.57 -21.52 -18.31
N SER A 67 -18.55 -22.50 -17.41
CA SER A 67 -19.58 -23.56 -17.30
C SER A 67 -19.59 -24.12 -15.87
N GLN A 68 -20.46 -25.10 -15.60
CA GLN A 68 -20.65 -25.71 -14.28
C GLN A 68 -19.37 -26.24 -13.63
N HIS A 69 -18.36 -26.65 -14.39
CA HIS A 69 -17.10 -27.15 -13.81
C HIS A 69 -15.88 -26.50 -14.46
N LYS A 70 -16.04 -25.35 -15.14
CA LYS A 70 -14.95 -24.70 -15.87
C LYS A 70 -14.88 -23.22 -15.58
N ILE A 71 -13.73 -22.77 -15.12
CA ILE A 71 -13.44 -21.37 -14.84
C ILE A 71 -12.21 -20.89 -15.60
N ILE A 72 -12.08 -19.56 -15.65
CA ILE A 72 -10.95 -18.84 -16.24
C ILE A 72 -10.26 -18.05 -15.13
N LEU A 73 -8.99 -18.35 -14.88
CA LEU A 73 -8.14 -17.63 -13.93
C LEU A 73 -7.41 -16.51 -14.67
N PHE A 74 -8.00 -15.31 -14.65
CA PHE A 74 -7.48 -14.18 -15.40
C PHE A 74 -6.32 -13.46 -14.72
N GLU A 75 -6.05 -13.71 -13.44
CA GLU A 75 -4.92 -13.08 -12.74
C GLU A 75 -3.60 -13.35 -13.47
N ASN A 76 -2.80 -12.30 -13.63
CA ASN A 76 -1.52 -12.29 -14.36
C ASN A 76 -1.62 -12.64 -15.86
N SER A 77 -2.83 -12.73 -16.42
CA SER A 77 -3.01 -12.86 -17.86
C SER A 77 -2.67 -11.53 -18.55
N PHE A 78 -2.12 -11.58 -19.76
CA PHE A 78 -1.99 -10.39 -20.60
C PHE A 78 -3.35 -9.99 -21.15
N LEU A 79 -3.68 -8.71 -21.08
CA LEU A 79 -4.90 -8.13 -21.62
C LEU A 79 -4.61 -7.37 -22.92
N ASP A 80 -5.15 -7.87 -24.02
CA ASP A 80 -5.17 -7.17 -25.31
C ASP A 80 -6.57 -6.64 -25.61
N LEU A 81 -6.68 -5.35 -25.89
CA LEU A 81 -7.96 -4.71 -26.19
C LEU A 81 -8.27 -4.78 -27.69
N ILE A 82 -9.43 -5.32 -28.04
CA ILE A 82 -9.85 -5.51 -29.44
C ILE A 82 -10.69 -4.32 -29.87
N HIS A 83 -10.25 -3.67 -30.94
CA HIS A 83 -10.91 -2.52 -31.54
C HIS A 83 -11.34 -2.88 -32.97
N ASN A 84 -12.47 -2.34 -33.42
CA ASN A 84 -12.87 -2.46 -34.83
C ASN A 84 -12.13 -1.45 -35.72
N SER A 85 -12.43 -1.46 -37.03
CA SER A 85 -11.86 -0.53 -38.02
C SER A 85 -12.11 0.96 -37.71
N LEU A 86 -13.14 1.28 -36.92
CA LEU A 86 -13.46 2.62 -36.45
C LEU A 86 -12.80 2.96 -35.10
N ASN A 87 -11.85 2.15 -34.64
CA ASN A 87 -11.17 2.27 -33.35
C ASN A 87 -12.13 2.25 -32.13
N LYS A 88 -13.31 1.65 -32.28
CA LYS A 88 -14.25 1.41 -31.17
C LYS A 88 -13.87 0.11 -30.48
N LEU A 89 -13.79 0.13 -29.16
CA LEU A 89 -13.59 -1.07 -28.33
C LEU A 89 -14.78 -2.03 -28.53
N VAL A 90 -14.50 -3.25 -28.98
CA VAL A 90 -15.49 -4.29 -29.27
C VAL A 90 -15.27 -5.59 -28.50
N GLY A 91 -14.15 -5.71 -27.79
CA GLY A 91 -13.80 -6.92 -27.07
C GLY A 91 -12.46 -6.84 -26.38
N PHE A 92 -12.04 -7.96 -25.81
CA PHE A 92 -10.69 -8.13 -25.28
C PHE A 92 -10.24 -9.59 -25.44
N LYS A 93 -8.93 -9.79 -25.41
CA LYS A 93 -8.28 -11.09 -25.38
C LYS A 93 -7.47 -11.20 -24.09
N LEU A 94 -7.63 -12.31 -23.39
CA LEU A 94 -6.76 -12.72 -22.30
C LEU A 94 -5.78 -13.76 -22.82
N VAL A 95 -4.51 -13.62 -22.48
CA VAL A 95 -3.46 -14.57 -22.85
C VAL A 95 -2.79 -15.07 -21.57
N LYS A 96 -2.77 -16.40 -21.39
CA LYS A 96 -1.95 -17.11 -20.39
C LYS A 96 -0.98 -18.09 -21.07
N TYR A 97 0.01 -18.55 -20.31
CA TYR A 97 1.09 -19.42 -20.80
C TYR A 97 0.58 -20.61 -21.64
N ASP A 98 -0.57 -21.18 -21.28
CA ASP A 98 -1.17 -22.36 -21.87
C ASP A 98 -2.30 -22.08 -22.88
N GLY A 99 -2.66 -20.81 -23.13
CA GLY A 99 -3.76 -20.51 -24.05
C GLY A 99 -4.25 -19.07 -24.04
N SER A 100 -5.29 -18.83 -24.83
CA SER A 100 -5.94 -17.52 -24.89
C SER A 100 -7.45 -17.61 -24.96
N LEU A 101 -8.11 -16.51 -24.60
CA LEU A 101 -9.55 -16.37 -24.64
C LEU A 101 -9.91 -15.01 -25.22
N THR A 102 -10.60 -15.01 -26.35
CA THR A 102 -11.14 -13.79 -26.97
C THR A 102 -12.63 -13.64 -26.64
N ILE A 103 -13.00 -12.49 -26.08
CA ILE A 103 -14.37 -12.12 -25.71
C ILE A 103 -14.77 -10.89 -26.52
N ILE A 104 -15.81 -11.03 -27.34
CA ILE A 104 -16.39 -9.96 -28.16
C ILE A 104 -17.79 -9.60 -27.62
N GLY A 105 -18.02 -8.31 -27.41
CA GLY A 105 -19.26 -7.76 -26.86
C GLY A 105 -19.04 -6.49 -26.03
N GLU A 106 -20.06 -6.05 -25.31
CA GLU A 106 -19.97 -4.89 -24.41
C GLU A 106 -19.16 -5.24 -23.15
N CYS A 107 -17.86 -4.96 -23.17
CA CYS A 107 -16.92 -5.44 -22.16
C CYS A 107 -16.30 -4.33 -21.29
N LYS A 108 -16.78 -3.08 -21.40
CA LYS A 108 -16.18 -1.93 -20.68
C LYS A 108 -16.14 -2.13 -19.17
N LEU A 109 -17.23 -2.63 -18.58
CA LEU A 109 -17.32 -2.89 -17.14
C LEU A 109 -16.34 -4.01 -16.72
N TRP A 110 -16.27 -5.09 -17.51
CA TRP A 110 -15.38 -6.22 -17.25
C TRP A 110 -13.92 -5.80 -17.34
N ILE A 111 -13.53 -5.07 -18.40
CA ILE A 111 -12.17 -4.55 -18.56
C ILE A 111 -11.79 -3.66 -17.37
N LYS A 112 -12.69 -2.77 -16.91
CA LYS A 112 -12.44 -1.92 -15.74
C LYS A 112 -12.14 -2.74 -14.47
N LYS A 113 -12.79 -3.89 -14.29
CA LYS A 113 -12.55 -4.80 -13.16
C LYS A 113 -11.28 -5.63 -13.33
N LEU A 114 -11.07 -6.18 -14.54
CA LEU A 114 -9.93 -7.03 -14.86
C LEU A 114 -8.59 -6.28 -14.78
N LYS A 115 -8.56 -5.00 -15.16
CA LYS A 115 -7.35 -4.14 -15.20
C LYS A 115 -6.51 -4.14 -13.92
N LYS A 116 -7.14 -4.38 -12.76
CA LYS A 116 -6.45 -4.49 -11.47
C LYS A 116 -5.57 -5.76 -11.38
N TYR A 117 -6.00 -6.85 -12.02
CA TYR A 117 -5.44 -8.20 -11.87
C TYR A 117 -4.68 -8.73 -13.10
N VAL A 118 -4.95 -8.17 -14.28
CA VAL A 118 -4.28 -8.51 -15.54
C VAL A 118 -3.06 -7.63 -15.77
N ILE A 119 -2.20 -8.06 -16.70
CA ILE A 119 -1.01 -7.34 -17.14
C ILE A 119 -1.29 -6.70 -18.49
N GLN A 120 -0.91 -5.43 -18.66
CA GLN A 120 -1.07 -4.72 -19.92
C GLN A 120 0.31 -4.43 -20.53
N SER A 121 0.42 -4.44 -21.86
CA SER A 121 1.71 -4.28 -22.56
C SER A 121 2.01 -2.84 -22.96
N ASP A 122 0.98 -2.05 -23.32
CA ASP A 122 1.13 -0.72 -23.90
C ASP A 122 0.74 0.39 -22.92
N PHE A 123 1.66 0.69 -21.99
CA PHE A 123 1.53 1.82 -21.07
C PHE A 123 1.37 3.16 -21.82
N SER A 124 2.14 3.34 -22.91
CA SER A 124 2.23 4.58 -23.67
C SER A 124 0.92 4.96 -24.35
N ARG A 125 0.07 3.98 -24.69
CA ARG A 125 -1.25 4.22 -25.27
C ARG A 125 -2.20 4.93 -24.32
N ASN A 126 -2.21 4.54 -23.05
CA ASN A 126 -3.18 5.04 -22.07
C ASN A 126 -2.65 6.19 -21.23
N TYR A 127 -1.34 6.25 -20.99
CA TYR A 127 -0.73 7.20 -20.07
C TYR A 127 0.34 8.07 -20.75
N LYS A 128 0.48 9.29 -20.24
CA LYS A 128 1.58 10.21 -20.56
C LYS A 128 2.37 10.46 -19.28
N ILE A 129 3.69 10.28 -19.33
CA ILE A 129 4.59 10.68 -18.25
C ILE A 129 4.73 12.19 -18.25
N LEU A 130 4.60 12.81 -17.07
CA LEU A 130 4.70 14.26 -16.91
C LEU A 130 6.00 14.65 -16.21
N LYS A 131 6.27 14.10 -15.02
CA LYS A 131 7.41 14.50 -14.20
C LYS A 131 7.85 13.36 -13.29
N LYS A 132 9.14 13.24 -13.01
CA LYS A 132 9.66 12.36 -11.95
C LYS A 132 9.38 12.96 -10.57
N ILE A 133 8.71 12.21 -9.70
CA ILE A 133 8.29 12.65 -8.35
C ILE A 133 8.94 11.84 -7.22
N GLY A 134 9.56 10.70 -7.55
CA GLY A 134 10.28 9.86 -6.61
C GLY A 134 11.45 9.14 -7.28
N ASN A 135 12.39 8.73 -6.45
CA ASN A 135 13.58 7.98 -6.84
C ASN A 135 13.82 6.94 -5.75
N GLY A 136 14.10 5.71 -6.18
CA GLY A 136 14.44 4.58 -5.35
C GLY A 136 15.48 3.71 -6.05
N THR A 137 15.99 2.71 -5.34
CA THR A 137 17.09 1.85 -5.82
C THR A 137 16.73 1.10 -7.11
N PHE A 138 15.54 0.48 -7.12
CA PHE A 138 15.06 -0.38 -8.22
C PHE A 138 13.93 0.25 -9.03
N ALA A 139 13.20 1.18 -8.39
CA ALA A 139 12.05 1.85 -8.99
C ALA A 139 12.15 3.36 -8.88
N ASP A 140 11.69 4.02 -9.92
CA ASP A 140 11.46 5.46 -9.93
C ASP A 140 9.95 5.72 -9.95
N VAL A 141 9.52 6.82 -9.33
CA VAL A 141 8.10 7.18 -9.30
C VAL A 141 7.88 8.42 -10.15
N TYR A 142 6.91 8.35 -11.05
CA TYR A 142 6.56 9.43 -11.98
C TYR A 142 5.10 9.86 -11.80
N LEU A 143 4.85 11.17 -11.90
CA LEU A 143 3.53 11.71 -12.16
C LEU A 143 3.14 11.38 -13.60
N VAL A 144 1.99 10.74 -13.77
CA VAL A 144 1.46 10.36 -15.09
C VAL A 144 0.01 10.80 -15.24
N LYS A 145 -0.43 11.03 -16.47
CA LYS A 145 -1.81 11.40 -16.79
C LYS A 145 -2.44 10.40 -17.73
N HIS A 146 -3.61 9.88 -17.36
CA HIS A 146 -4.40 9.04 -18.26
C HIS A 146 -4.97 9.90 -19.39
N LYS A 147 -4.69 9.55 -20.66
CA LYS A 147 -4.98 10.39 -21.83
C LYS A 147 -6.48 10.65 -22.04
N GLN A 148 -7.32 9.62 -21.87
CA GLN A 148 -8.77 9.77 -22.06
C GLN A 148 -9.49 10.36 -20.85
N ALA A 149 -9.24 9.83 -19.65
CA ALA A 149 -9.90 10.30 -18.42
C ALA A 149 -9.37 11.66 -17.90
N ASN A 150 -8.25 12.15 -18.44
CA ASN A 150 -7.58 13.37 -17.99
C ASN A 150 -7.23 13.40 -16.49
N LYS A 151 -7.17 12.22 -15.84
CA LYS A 151 -6.87 12.04 -14.41
C LYS A 151 -5.39 11.69 -14.21
N GLU A 152 -4.82 12.21 -13.13
CA GLU A 152 -3.42 12.01 -12.77
C GLU A 152 -3.25 10.86 -11.76
N TYR A 153 -2.09 10.19 -11.84
CA TYR A 153 -1.71 9.03 -11.05
C TYR A 153 -0.22 9.05 -10.76
N ALA A 154 0.22 8.23 -9.81
CA ALA A 154 1.63 7.87 -9.66
C ALA A 154 1.92 6.60 -10.48
N ALA A 155 3.07 6.56 -11.15
CA ALA A 155 3.60 5.38 -11.82
C ALA A 155 4.92 4.97 -11.16
N LYS A 156 4.92 3.85 -10.42
CA LYS A 156 6.14 3.23 -9.90
C LYS A 156 6.73 2.32 -10.99
N ILE A 157 7.84 2.74 -11.57
CA ILE A 157 8.48 2.08 -12.72
C ILE A 157 9.74 1.36 -12.25
N PHE A 158 9.73 0.04 -12.34
CA PHE A 158 10.88 -0.81 -12.08
C PHE A 158 11.63 -1.14 -13.37
N TYR A 159 12.96 -1.14 -13.30
CA TYR A 159 13.83 -1.40 -14.45
C TYR A 159 14.31 -2.85 -14.44
N LYS A 160 13.83 -3.69 -15.38
CA LYS A 160 14.13 -5.14 -15.39
C LYS A 160 15.63 -5.45 -15.43
N LYS A 161 16.43 -4.64 -16.14
CA LYS A 161 17.90 -4.78 -16.17
C LYS A 161 18.56 -4.71 -14.78
N LYS A 162 17.95 -4.01 -13.82
CA LYS A 162 18.44 -3.92 -12.44
C LYS A 162 17.98 -5.11 -11.59
N ILE A 163 16.79 -5.65 -11.87
CA ILE A 163 16.13 -6.70 -11.08
C ILE A 163 16.63 -8.11 -11.45
N ILE A 164 16.81 -8.39 -12.75
CA ILE A 164 17.15 -9.74 -13.26
C ILE A 164 18.47 -10.29 -12.67
N LEU A 165 19.26 -9.44 -12.02
CA LEU A 165 20.48 -9.84 -11.34
C LEU A 165 20.22 -10.67 -10.06
N GLU A 166 19.02 -10.63 -9.47
CA GLU A 166 18.72 -11.28 -8.18
C GLU A 166 17.28 -11.85 -8.09
N ASP A 167 17.12 -13.18 -7.97
CA ASP A 167 15.81 -13.86 -7.89
C ASP A 167 14.92 -13.37 -6.73
N GLN A 168 15.53 -12.98 -5.61
CA GLN A 168 14.80 -12.47 -4.44
C GLN A 168 14.07 -11.16 -4.74
N GLU A 169 14.62 -10.30 -5.60
CA GLU A 169 14.02 -9.01 -5.95
C GLU A 169 12.80 -9.19 -6.85
N LEU A 170 12.84 -10.19 -7.73
CA LEU A 170 11.71 -10.57 -8.56
C LEU A 170 10.53 -11.03 -7.70
N LEU A 171 10.81 -11.90 -6.72
CA LEU A 171 9.81 -12.40 -5.79
C LEU A 171 9.26 -11.28 -4.90
N MET A 172 10.12 -10.36 -4.45
CA MET A 172 9.74 -9.17 -3.69
C MET A 172 8.71 -8.32 -4.45
N ILE A 173 8.98 -8.00 -5.72
CA ILE A 173 8.08 -7.21 -6.58
C ILE A 173 6.77 -7.95 -6.86
N THR A 174 6.86 -9.26 -7.12
CA THR A 174 5.68 -10.09 -7.37
C THR A 174 4.77 -10.12 -6.14
N LYS A 175 5.34 -10.26 -4.93
CA LYS A 175 4.61 -10.16 -3.66
C LYS A 175 4.02 -8.76 -3.45
N GLU A 176 4.76 -7.69 -3.72
CA GLU A 176 4.25 -6.31 -3.63
C GLU A 176 2.97 -6.13 -4.45
N VAL A 177 2.98 -6.61 -5.70
CA VAL A 177 1.80 -6.54 -6.59
C VAL A 177 0.66 -7.42 -6.08
N GLN A 178 0.95 -8.67 -5.68
CA GLN A 178 -0.05 -9.58 -5.14
C GLN A 178 -0.77 -9.00 -3.91
N ILE A 179 0.00 -8.51 -2.95
CA ILE A 179 -0.51 -7.94 -1.70
C ILE A 179 -1.31 -6.67 -1.97
N THR A 180 -0.77 -5.74 -2.77
CA THR A 180 -1.44 -4.44 -3.02
C THR A 180 -2.77 -4.63 -3.77
N ARG A 181 -2.92 -5.68 -4.59
CA ARG A 181 -4.18 -6.02 -5.27
C ARG A 181 -5.30 -6.43 -4.31
N LEU A 182 -4.99 -6.93 -3.12
CA LEU A 182 -6.00 -7.41 -2.17
C LEU A 182 -6.80 -6.28 -1.53
N PHE A 183 -6.25 -5.07 -1.54
CA PHE A 183 -6.85 -3.95 -0.82
C PHE A 183 -7.53 -2.95 -1.74
N SER A 184 -8.61 -2.39 -1.22
CA SER A 184 -9.23 -1.16 -1.70
C SER A 184 -9.74 -0.38 -0.51
N ASN A 185 -8.87 0.47 0.03
CA ASN A 185 -9.11 1.19 1.28
C ASN A 185 -8.36 2.53 1.24
N PRO A 186 -8.96 3.65 1.70
CA PRO A 186 -8.30 4.96 1.64
C PRO A 186 -7.00 5.05 2.46
N ASN A 187 -6.78 4.18 3.45
CA ASN A 187 -5.59 4.15 4.29
C ASN A 187 -4.51 3.18 3.80
N ILE A 188 -4.70 2.59 2.62
CA ILE A 188 -3.72 1.75 1.91
C ILE A 188 -3.65 2.25 0.46
N CYS A 189 -2.44 2.56 -0.02
CA CYS A 189 -2.26 3.05 -1.39
C CYS A 189 -2.84 2.08 -2.43
N GLN A 190 -3.76 2.57 -3.27
CA GLN A 190 -4.44 1.75 -4.26
C GLN A 190 -3.55 1.46 -5.46
N LEU A 191 -3.44 0.20 -5.85
CA LEU A 191 -3.00 -0.22 -7.18
C LEU A 191 -4.20 -0.31 -8.14
N TYR A 192 -4.09 0.36 -9.29
CA TYR A 192 -5.14 0.41 -10.31
C TYR A 192 -4.85 -0.49 -11.50
N GLU A 193 -3.64 -0.43 -12.04
CA GLU A 193 -3.25 -1.11 -13.27
C GLU A 193 -1.78 -1.53 -13.20
N VAL A 194 -1.46 -2.66 -13.81
CA VAL A 194 -0.08 -3.16 -13.97
C VAL A 194 0.26 -3.24 -15.44
N PHE A 195 1.39 -2.65 -15.82
CA PHE A 195 1.94 -2.75 -17.15
C PHE A 195 3.30 -3.41 -17.12
N GLU A 196 3.57 -4.26 -18.10
CA GLU A 196 4.86 -4.94 -18.22
C GLU A 196 5.29 -4.99 -19.68
N CYS A 197 6.56 -4.68 -19.92
CA CYS A 197 7.18 -4.95 -21.21
C CYS A 197 8.61 -5.49 -21.04
N LYS A 198 9.37 -5.60 -22.13
CA LYS A 198 10.72 -6.20 -22.10
C LYS A 198 11.71 -5.47 -21.18
N VAL A 199 11.49 -4.18 -20.94
CA VAL A 199 12.46 -3.32 -20.24
C VAL A 199 12.00 -2.86 -18.86
N HIS A 200 10.69 -2.70 -18.66
CA HIS A 200 10.14 -2.11 -17.44
C HIS A 200 8.88 -2.84 -16.96
N LEU A 201 8.65 -2.76 -15.65
CA LEU A 201 7.37 -3.01 -15.00
C LEU A 201 6.85 -1.66 -14.47
N THR A 202 5.57 -1.35 -14.70
CA THR A 202 4.97 -0.10 -14.25
C THR A 202 3.69 -0.38 -13.46
N LEU A 203 3.65 0.11 -12.22
CA LEU A 203 2.47 0.05 -11.36
C LEU A 203 1.78 1.42 -11.34
N ILE A 204 0.50 1.47 -11.74
CA ILE A 204 -0.31 2.70 -11.66
C ILE A 204 -1.02 2.74 -10.31
N MET A 205 -0.71 3.75 -9.52
CA MET A 205 -1.11 3.86 -8.13
C MET A 205 -1.75 5.22 -7.82
N ASP A 206 -2.29 5.37 -6.60
CA ASP A 206 -2.74 6.67 -6.11
C ASP A 206 -1.63 7.72 -6.23
N LEU A 207 -2.01 8.92 -6.71
CA LEU A 207 -1.17 10.10 -6.61
C LEU A 207 -1.41 10.76 -5.26
N LEU A 208 -0.46 10.59 -4.34
CA LEU A 208 -0.56 11.12 -2.98
C LEU A 208 0.10 12.51 -2.93
N SER A 209 -0.74 13.53 -2.72
CA SER A 209 -0.33 14.94 -2.86
C SER A 209 0.01 15.63 -1.54
N GLY A 210 -0.31 15.00 -0.41
CA GLY A 210 -0.24 15.62 0.91
C GLY A 210 1.11 15.57 1.62
N SER A 211 2.18 15.27 0.88
CA SER A 211 3.56 15.07 1.38
C SER A 211 3.74 13.84 2.28
N GLU A 212 5.00 13.49 2.53
CA GLU A 212 5.37 12.48 3.53
C GLU A 212 5.13 13.05 4.93
N LEU A 213 4.75 12.19 5.88
CA LEU A 213 4.45 12.58 7.26
C LEU A 213 5.57 13.40 7.90
N VAL A 214 6.83 13.06 7.63
CA VAL A 214 8.03 13.76 8.14
C VAL A 214 8.01 15.26 7.85
N TYR A 215 7.51 15.68 6.69
CA TYR A 215 7.47 17.10 6.32
C TYR A 215 6.46 17.87 7.17
N SER A 216 5.39 17.22 7.62
CA SER A 216 4.39 17.84 8.50
C SER A 216 4.92 18.05 9.92
N LEU A 217 6.03 17.42 10.30
CA LEU A 217 6.63 17.46 11.64
C LEU A 217 7.76 18.50 11.78
N LYS A 218 8.09 19.23 10.70
CA LYS A 218 9.20 20.20 10.69
C LYS A 218 9.02 21.39 11.65
N LEU A 219 7.82 21.59 12.18
CA LEU A 219 7.50 22.64 13.16
C LEU A 219 7.48 22.12 14.61
N GLY A 220 7.81 20.84 14.84
CA GLY A 220 7.73 20.16 16.14
C GLY A 220 6.73 19.01 16.15
N GLY A 221 6.56 18.39 17.31
CA GLY A 221 5.55 17.36 17.53
C GLY A 221 4.11 17.87 17.35
N LEU A 222 3.20 16.96 17.05
CA LEU A 222 1.77 17.19 16.93
C LEU A 222 1.09 16.99 18.29
N SER A 223 -0.02 17.71 18.50
CA SER A 223 -0.89 17.45 19.65
C SER A 223 -1.41 16.01 19.64
N GLU A 224 -1.73 15.45 20.81
CA GLU A 224 -2.28 14.09 20.91
C GLU A 224 -3.53 13.89 20.03
N ILE A 225 -4.37 14.91 19.90
CA ILE A 225 -5.57 14.84 19.05
C ILE A 225 -5.20 14.76 17.56
N GLN A 226 -4.25 15.58 17.11
CA GLN A 226 -3.74 15.51 15.74
C GLN A 226 -3.05 14.16 15.47
N SER A 227 -2.29 13.65 16.44
CA SER A 227 -1.66 12.33 16.36
C SER A 227 -2.69 11.20 16.18
N ILE A 228 -3.83 11.28 16.88
CA ILE A 228 -4.94 10.32 16.70
C ILE A 228 -5.52 10.38 15.29
N LEU A 229 -5.63 11.57 14.68
CA LEU A 229 -6.14 11.70 13.30
C LEU A 229 -5.30 10.90 12.32
N ILE A 230 -3.98 10.80 12.54
CA ILE A 230 -3.04 10.07 11.68
C ILE A 230 -2.99 8.59 12.04
N ILE A 231 -2.83 8.28 13.32
CA ILE A 231 -2.50 6.94 13.79
C ILE A 231 -3.71 6.01 13.77
N LYS A 232 -4.92 6.52 14.03
CA LYS A 232 -6.12 5.68 14.02
C LYS A 232 -6.41 5.08 12.63
N PRO A 233 -6.40 5.84 11.52
CA PRO A 233 -6.54 5.26 10.19
C PRO A 233 -5.41 4.29 9.81
N LEU A 234 -4.18 4.53 10.26
CA LEU A 234 -3.07 3.61 10.03
C LEU A 234 -3.25 2.28 10.79
N PHE A 235 -3.73 2.30 12.04
CA PHE A 235 -4.12 1.08 12.76
C PHE A 235 -5.29 0.35 12.10
N GLN A 236 -6.23 1.07 11.47
CA GLN A 236 -7.29 0.47 10.66
C GLN A 236 -6.71 -0.26 9.44
N ALA A 237 -5.72 0.33 8.76
CA ALA A 237 -5.00 -0.31 7.67
C ALA A 237 -4.24 -1.58 8.15
N LEU A 238 -3.54 -1.51 9.29
CA LEU A 238 -2.88 -2.68 9.88
C LEU A 238 -3.87 -3.78 10.26
N GLN A 239 -5.01 -3.43 10.84
CA GLN A 239 -6.04 -4.43 11.14
C GLN A 239 -6.50 -5.16 9.88
N LEU A 240 -6.67 -4.44 8.76
CA LEU A 240 -7.05 -5.07 7.48
C LEU A 240 -5.96 -6.02 6.97
N LEU A 241 -4.69 -5.60 7.03
CA LEU A 241 -3.54 -6.42 6.64
C LEU A 241 -3.45 -7.69 7.50
N HIS A 242 -3.47 -7.54 8.83
CA HIS A 242 -3.29 -8.65 9.76
C HIS A 242 -4.45 -9.65 9.67
N LYS A 243 -5.69 -9.19 9.44
CA LYS A 243 -6.84 -10.08 9.19
C LYS A 243 -6.73 -10.89 7.90
N GLN A 244 -5.93 -10.44 6.93
CA GLN A 244 -5.60 -11.20 5.72
C GLN A 244 -4.32 -12.04 5.87
N GLY A 245 -3.75 -12.09 7.08
CA GLY A 245 -2.50 -12.81 7.33
C GLY A 245 -1.29 -12.13 6.69
N ILE A 246 -1.28 -10.80 6.60
CA ILE A 246 -0.21 -10.04 5.92
C ILE A 246 0.50 -9.11 6.89
N PHE A 247 1.81 -9.07 6.77
CA PHE A 247 2.69 -8.08 7.41
C PHE A 247 3.12 -7.00 6.43
N HIS A 248 3.38 -5.79 6.91
CA HIS A 248 4.02 -4.73 6.16
C HIS A 248 5.56 -4.77 6.28
N ARG A 249 6.09 -4.90 7.50
CA ARG A 249 7.52 -5.02 7.88
C ARG A 249 8.44 -3.84 7.56
N ASP A 250 7.94 -2.79 6.90
CA ASP A 250 8.69 -1.53 6.68
C ASP A 250 7.86 -0.29 7.03
N ILE A 251 7.13 -0.31 8.15
CA ILE A 251 6.38 0.88 8.59
C ILE A 251 7.37 1.89 9.13
N LYS A 252 7.39 3.07 8.50
CA LYS A 252 8.23 4.19 8.87
C LYS A 252 7.60 5.48 8.31
N PRO A 253 8.02 6.66 8.79
CA PRO A 253 7.43 7.93 8.35
C PRO A 253 7.48 8.16 6.84
N GLN A 254 8.53 7.69 6.15
CA GLN A 254 8.67 7.82 4.69
C GLN A 254 7.67 6.94 3.92
N ASN A 255 7.17 5.87 4.55
CA ASN A 255 6.15 4.98 3.98
C ASN A 255 4.73 5.35 4.44
N ILE A 256 4.55 6.55 4.99
CA ILE A 256 3.25 7.12 5.35
C ILE A 256 3.09 8.45 4.62
N MET A 257 2.06 8.52 3.78
CA MET A 257 1.73 9.71 3.01
C MET A 257 0.29 10.14 3.27
N LEU A 258 0.04 11.44 3.12
CA LEU A 258 -1.32 11.98 3.15
C LEU A 258 -1.87 12.06 1.71
N HIS A 259 -3.14 11.74 1.49
CA HIS A 259 -3.78 11.99 0.19
C HIS A 259 -3.80 13.48 -0.13
N GLN A 260 -4.09 14.30 0.88
CA GLN A 260 -4.26 15.75 0.75
C GLN A 260 -3.43 16.48 1.81
N PHE A 261 -2.80 17.58 1.40
CA PHE A 261 -1.97 18.38 2.29
C PHE A 261 -2.81 18.96 3.44
N GLY A 262 -2.28 18.90 4.65
CA GLY A 262 -2.95 19.39 5.86
C GLY A 262 -4.15 18.57 6.33
N LYS A 263 -4.55 17.50 5.61
CA LYS A 263 -5.63 16.58 6.02
C LYS A 263 -5.07 15.32 6.65
N LEU A 264 -4.74 15.41 7.93
CA LEU A 264 -4.04 14.38 8.69
C LEU A 264 -4.76 13.02 8.71
N GLU A 265 -6.09 13.02 8.68
CA GLU A 265 -6.92 11.81 8.65
C GLU A 265 -6.85 11.03 7.33
N THR A 266 -6.23 11.62 6.32
CA THR A 266 -6.00 10.98 5.02
C THR A 266 -4.68 10.22 4.96
N ALA A 267 -4.06 9.95 6.11
CA ALA A 267 -2.86 9.13 6.20
C ALA A 267 -3.10 7.73 5.62
N CYS A 268 -2.18 7.29 4.77
CA CYS A 268 -2.21 5.97 4.17
C CYS A 268 -0.81 5.34 4.16
N LEU A 269 -0.80 4.01 4.26
CA LEU A 269 0.40 3.20 4.09
C LEU A 269 0.72 3.05 2.61
N ILE A 270 1.99 3.23 2.28
CA ILE A 270 2.55 3.01 0.95
C ILE A 270 3.69 1.97 1.03
N ASP A 271 4.08 1.45 -0.12
CA ASP A 271 5.25 0.58 -0.32
C ASP A 271 5.22 -0.78 0.41
N PHE A 272 4.66 -1.77 -0.27
CA PHE A 272 4.57 -3.16 0.21
C PHE A 272 5.79 -4.01 -0.20
N GLY A 273 6.93 -3.39 -0.51
CA GLY A 273 8.13 -4.09 -0.98
C GLY A 273 8.66 -5.13 0.00
N LEU A 274 8.55 -4.92 1.32
CA LEU A 274 8.95 -5.91 2.33
C LEU A 274 7.77 -6.69 2.91
N ALA A 275 6.55 -6.50 2.40
CA ALA A 275 5.38 -7.18 2.91
C ALA A 275 5.44 -8.69 2.62
N ASP A 276 4.83 -9.51 3.48
CA ASP A 276 4.77 -10.96 3.30
C ASP A 276 3.49 -11.56 3.88
N PHE A 277 3.17 -12.76 3.42
CA PHE A 277 2.11 -13.58 4.00
C PHE A 277 2.69 -14.37 5.18
N TRP A 278 1.96 -14.34 6.29
CA TRP A 278 2.29 -15.14 7.46
C TRP A 278 2.22 -16.63 7.15
N ASN A 279 3.14 -17.37 7.74
CA ASN A 279 3.17 -18.82 7.70
C ASN A 279 3.70 -19.37 9.03
N ASP A 280 3.21 -20.55 9.40
CA ASP A 280 3.57 -21.23 10.66
C ASP A 280 5.07 -21.58 10.76
N LYS A 281 5.77 -21.64 9.63
CA LYS A 281 7.19 -22.01 9.57
C LYS A 281 8.13 -20.84 9.82
N ASN A 282 7.60 -19.61 9.86
CA ASN A 282 8.39 -18.38 9.96
C ASN A 282 9.47 -18.27 8.85
N GLU A 283 9.18 -18.87 7.69
CA GLU A 283 10.02 -18.86 6.50
C GLU A 283 9.58 -17.71 5.60
N TYR A 284 10.19 -16.54 5.78
CA TYR A 284 9.91 -15.35 4.99
C TYR A 284 11.00 -15.08 3.96
N LEU A 285 10.67 -14.30 2.92
CA LEU A 285 11.66 -13.93 1.89
C LEU A 285 12.91 -13.28 2.49
N PHE A 286 12.69 -12.44 3.50
CA PHE A 286 13.72 -11.86 4.35
C PHE A 286 13.32 -12.11 5.80
N SER A 287 14.13 -12.85 6.55
CA SER A 287 13.89 -13.10 7.97
C SER A 287 14.16 -11.85 8.80
N LYS A 288 15.30 -11.18 8.57
CA LYS A 288 15.64 -9.86 9.12
C LYS A 288 15.44 -8.79 8.05
N CYS A 289 14.57 -7.82 8.29
CA CYS A 289 14.27 -6.76 7.33
C CYS A 289 13.69 -5.50 7.99
N GLY A 290 13.50 -4.45 7.19
CA GLY A 290 12.96 -3.16 7.61
C GLY A 290 14.04 -2.11 7.80
N THR A 291 13.62 -0.91 8.21
CA THR A 291 14.51 0.27 8.32
C THR A 291 14.98 0.46 9.77
N PRO A 292 16.30 0.41 10.06
CA PRO A 292 16.83 0.65 11.40
C PRO A 292 16.26 1.92 12.05
N GLY A 293 15.95 1.83 13.35
CA GLY A 293 15.24 2.86 14.10
C GLY A 293 13.71 2.72 14.08
N TYR A 294 13.16 1.87 13.21
CA TYR A 294 11.72 1.59 13.11
C TYR A 294 11.36 0.10 13.20
N VAL A 295 12.34 -0.78 13.38
CA VAL A 295 12.18 -2.24 13.36
C VAL A 295 11.98 -2.78 14.77
N ALA A 296 11.04 -3.72 14.94
CA ALA A 296 10.81 -4.40 16.21
C ALA A 296 12.05 -5.20 16.68
N PRO A 297 12.39 -5.21 17.98
CA PRO A 297 13.60 -5.85 18.50
C PRO A 297 13.71 -7.33 18.12
N GLU A 298 12.61 -8.07 18.12
CA GLU A 298 12.59 -9.49 17.76
C GLU A 298 13.02 -9.77 16.31
N ILE A 299 12.78 -8.85 15.37
CA ILE A 299 13.27 -8.96 13.99
C ILE A 299 14.80 -8.78 13.97
N LEU A 300 15.34 -7.79 14.69
CA LEU A 300 16.79 -7.52 14.74
C LEU A 300 17.55 -8.67 15.39
N LEU A 301 16.99 -9.24 16.44
CA LEU A 301 17.50 -10.42 17.13
C LEU A 301 17.39 -11.70 16.29
N GLY A 302 16.57 -11.70 15.24
CA GLY A 302 16.35 -12.89 14.39
C GLY A 302 15.45 -13.94 15.05
N HIS A 303 14.62 -13.53 15.99
CA HIS A 303 13.61 -14.39 16.61
C HIS A 303 12.41 -14.56 15.67
N SER A 304 11.56 -15.55 15.95
CA SER A 304 10.26 -15.66 15.30
C SER A 304 9.36 -14.48 15.67
N TYR A 305 8.55 -14.03 14.73
CA TYR A 305 7.68 -12.87 14.94
C TYR A 305 6.32 -12.99 14.28
N ASP A 306 5.35 -12.25 14.83
CA ASP A 306 3.97 -12.15 14.36
C ASP A 306 3.62 -10.69 13.99
N PHE A 307 2.38 -10.46 13.59
CA PHE A 307 1.93 -9.16 13.08
C PHE A 307 2.14 -7.98 14.03
N LYS A 308 2.47 -8.23 15.31
CA LYS A 308 2.75 -7.17 16.28
C LYS A 308 4.06 -6.42 15.98
N VAL A 309 4.91 -6.91 15.08
CA VAL A 309 6.06 -6.15 14.59
C VAL A 309 5.63 -4.83 13.94
N ASP A 310 4.54 -4.86 13.17
CA ASP A 310 3.98 -3.66 12.53
C ASP A 310 3.35 -2.70 13.54
N VAL A 311 2.78 -3.24 14.63
CA VAL A 311 2.25 -2.43 15.74
C VAL A 311 3.38 -1.68 16.44
N TYR A 312 4.53 -2.33 16.66
CA TYR A 312 5.70 -1.68 17.24
C TYR A 312 6.23 -0.57 16.34
N SER A 313 6.42 -0.84 15.06
CA SER A 313 6.87 0.15 14.07
C SER A 313 5.93 1.35 13.99
N LEU A 314 4.60 1.14 14.02
CA LEU A 314 3.63 2.23 14.05
C LEU A 314 3.64 2.98 15.40
N GLY A 315 3.96 2.30 16.51
CA GLY A 315 4.22 2.90 17.81
C GLY A 315 5.42 3.85 17.80
N LEU A 316 6.49 3.49 17.08
CA LEU A 316 7.67 4.33 16.91
C LEU A 316 7.35 5.57 16.07
N VAL A 317 6.51 5.42 15.04
CA VAL A 317 5.96 6.57 14.31
C VAL A 317 5.10 7.44 15.22
N LEU A 318 4.26 6.87 16.09
CA LEU A 318 3.48 7.63 17.07
C LEU A 318 4.40 8.42 18.02
N TYR A 319 5.49 7.82 18.51
CA TYR A 319 6.48 8.53 19.32
C TYR A 319 7.07 9.72 18.55
N LEU A 320 7.49 9.51 17.29
CA LEU A 320 8.03 10.59 16.46
C LEU A 320 7.03 11.72 16.28
N ILE A 321 5.77 11.42 15.94
CA ILE A 321 4.78 12.49 15.71
C ILE A 321 4.43 13.23 16.99
N LEU A 322 4.44 12.58 18.17
CA LEU A 322 4.16 13.26 19.44
C LEU A 322 5.30 14.16 19.87
N THR A 323 6.55 13.73 19.65
CA THR A 323 7.73 14.40 20.21
C THR A 323 8.48 15.29 19.21
N GLY A 324 8.29 15.05 17.92
CA GLY A 324 9.13 15.60 16.85
C GLY A 324 10.56 15.06 16.85
N LYS A 325 10.86 13.99 17.60
CA LYS A 325 12.20 13.43 17.78
C LYS A 325 12.25 11.98 17.34
N GLU A 326 13.37 11.60 16.72
CA GLU A 326 13.66 10.20 16.41
C GLU A 326 13.67 9.36 17.70
N PRO A 327 13.10 8.14 17.68
CA PRO A 327 13.02 7.29 18.86
C PRO A 327 14.40 6.76 19.30
N PHE A 328 15.32 6.59 18.35
CA PHE A 328 16.68 6.13 18.60
C PHE A 328 17.66 7.03 17.85
N GLN A 329 18.81 7.32 18.47
CA GLN A 329 19.82 8.19 17.90
C GLN A 329 21.21 7.61 18.13
N SER A 330 22.00 7.55 17.06
CA SER A 330 23.41 7.19 17.14
C SER A 330 24.19 7.87 16.02
N LYS A 331 25.50 8.02 16.22
CA LYS A 331 26.42 8.53 15.19
C LYS A 331 26.77 7.47 14.14
N THR A 332 26.57 6.20 14.45
CA THR A 332 26.88 5.07 13.56
C THR A 332 25.62 4.25 13.32
N MET A 333 25.58 3.58 12.16
CA MET A 333 24.47 2.67 11.83
C MET A 333 24.41 1.50 12.82
N ASP A 334 25.56 0.92 13.18
CA ASP A 334 25.62 -0.19 14.13
C ASP A 334 25.11 0.22 15.52
N GLY A 335 25.48 1.42 15.99
CA GLY A 335 24.96 1.94 17.25
C GLY A 335 23.46 2.24 17.18
N LEU A 336 22.93 2.68 16.04
CA LEU A 336 21.49 2.88 15.86
C LEU A 336 20.73 1.54 15.93
N ILE A 337 21.28 0.50 15.29
CA ILE A 337 20.73 -0.86 15.34
C ILE A 337 20.78 -1.38 16.77
N GLU A 338 21.88 -1.15 17.49
CA GLU A 338 22.04 -1.55 18.89
C GLU A 338 20.99 -0.87 19.80
N GLU A 339 20.85 0.45 19.73
CA GLU A 339 19.82 1.20 20.49
C GLU A 339 18.39 0.71 20.16
N ASN A 340 18.10 0.51 18.87
CA ASN A 340 16.80 -0.01 18.44
C ASN A 340 16.57 -1.46 18.92
N THR A 341 17.62 -2.28 19.01
CA THR A 341 17.56 -3.65 19.55
C THR A 341 17.32 -3.65 21.06
N TYR A 342 17.94 -2.73 21.79
CA TYR A 342 17.66 -2.54 23.21
C TYR A 342 16.22 -2.07 23.43
N GLY A 343 15.70 -1.22 22.54
CA GLY A 343 14.31 -0.75 22.57
C GLY A 343 14.03 0.17 23.76
N HIS A 344 15.06 0.83 24.30
CA HIS A 344 14.93 1.78 25.40
C HIS A 344 14.45 3.13 24.88
N ILE A 345 13.15 3.39 25.03
CA ILE A 345 12.52 4.63 24.59
C ILE A 345 12.18 5.45 25.83
N GLY A 346 12.67 6.69 25.89
CA GLY A 346 12.52 7.59 27.05
C GLY A 346 11.09 8.12 27.24
N LEU A 347 10.14 7.25 27.60
CA LEU A 347 8.73 7.60 27.73
C LEU A 347 8.39 8.35 29.04
N SER A 348 9.17 8.13 30.11
CA SER A 348 8.92 8.67 31.45
C SER A 348 8.98 10.20 31.55
N HIS A 349 9.68 10.85 30.62
CA HIS A 349 9.87 12.30 30.62
C HIS A 349 8.88 13.03 29.70
N LEU A 350 7.97 12.31 29.05
CA LEU A 350 7.00 12.90 28.14
C LEU A 350 5.79 13.42 28.92
N ASN A 351 5.42 14.68 28.66
CA ASN A 351 4.20 15.27 29.22
C ASN A 351 2.98 14.87 28.37
N LEU A 352 2.51 13.64 28.55
CA LEU A 352 1.38 13.05 27.83
C LEU A 352 0.23 12.72 28.77
N SER A 353 -0.99 12.69 28.24
CA SER A 353 -2.17 12.23 28.97
C SER A 353 -2.03 10.75 29.38
N PRO A 354 -2.66 10.32 30.49
CA PRO A 354 -2.61 8.93 30.92
C PRO A 354 -3.00 7.92 29.83
N ASN A 355 -4.05 8.22 29.06
CA ASN A 355 -4.45 7.39 27.92
C ASN A 355 -3.34 7.26 26.86
N CYS A 356 -2.68 8.36 26.52
CA CYS A 356 -1.64 8.37 25.49
C CYS A 356 -0.38 7.65 25.93
N LEU A 357 0.09 7.92 27.16
CA LEU A 357 1.25 7.26 27.72
C LEU A 357 1.04 5.74 27.83
N ASP A 358 -0.11 5.30 28.37
CA ASP A 358 -0.46 3.89 28.47
C ASP A 358 -0.57 3.22 27.09
N PHE A 359 -1.17 3.91 26.11
CA PHE A 359 -1.22 3.41 24.74
C PHE A 359 0.18 3.22 24.15
N LEU A 360 1.03 4.24 24.27
CA LEU A 360 2.37 4.28 23.72
C LEU A 360 3.25 3.17 24.35
N GLN A 361 3.17 2.99 25.67
CA GLN A 361 3.84 1.89 26.37
C GLN A 361 3.40 0.51 25.88
N LYS A 362 2.10 0.30 25.66
CA LYS A 362 1.55 -0.99 25.24
C LYS A 362 1.82 -1.32 23.76
N VAL A 363 1.87 -0.34 22.86
CA VAL A 363 2.26 -0.59 21.45
C VAL A 363 3.77 -0.71 21.27
N LEU A 364 4.57 -0.10 22.15
CA LEU A 364 6.04 -0.19 22.17
C LEU A 364 6.58 -1.24 23.15
N ALA A 365 5.73 -2.12 23.67
CA ALA A 365 6.21 -3.19 24.55
C ALA A 365 7.25 -4.05 23.82
N LYS A 366 8.45 -4.15 24.39
CA LYS A 366 9.56 -4.92 23.82
C LYS A 366 9.18 -6.39 23.60
N THR A 367 8.50 -6.98 24.59
CA THR A 367 8.02 -8.35 24.52
C THR A 367 6.73 -8.44 23.71
N PRO A 368 6.67 -9.22 22.61
CA PRO A 368 5.49 -9.28 21.73
C PRO A 368 4.19 -9.71 22.44
N ASN A 369 4.27 -10.58 23.46
CA ASN A 369 3.09 -11.02 24.21
C ASN A 369 2.46 -9.92 25.07
N GLN A 370 3.25 -8.91 25.46
CA GLN A 370 2.76 -7.72 26.18
C GLN A 370 2.33 -6.61 25.23
N ARG A 371 2.64 -6.75 23.93
CA ARG A 371 2.32 -5.78 22.90
C ARG A 371 0.90 -5.98 22.38
N LEU A 372 0.18 -4.87 22.21
CA LEU A 372 -1.17 -4.91 21.64
C LEU A 372 -1.19 -5.50 20.24
N THR A 373 -2.29 -6.15 19.88
CA THR A 373 -2.61 -6.38 18.47
C THR A 373 -3.15 -5.10 17.83
N SER A 374 -3.19 -5.03 16.49
CA SER A 374 -3.83 -3.90 15.78
C SER A 374 -5.32 -3.77 16.11
N SER A 375 -6.00 -4.88 16.43
CA SER A 375 -7.41 -4.86 16.85
C SER A 375 -7.57 -4.30 18.26
N ASP A 376 -6.72 -4.71 19.20
CA ASP A 376 -6.77 -4.21 20.58
C ASP A 376 -6.39 -2.74 20.65
N ALA A 377 -5.44 -2.31 19.81
CA ALA A 377 -5.06 -0.91 19.69
C ALA A 377 -6.26 -0.01 19.31
N LEU A 378 -7.11 -0.46 18.37
CA LEU A 378 -8.27 0.30 17.90
C LEU A 378 -9.38 0.47 18.95
N ILE A 379 -9.42 -0.39 19.96
CA ILE A 379 -10.37 -0.30 21.09
C ILE A 379 -9.71 0.28 22.35
N HIS A 380 -8.48 0.76 22.25
CA HIS A 380 -7.80 1.41 23.36
C HIS A 380 -8.45 2.76 23.70
N PRO A 381 -8.52 3.17 24.99
CA PRO A 381 -9.09 4.45 25.41
C PRO A 381 -8.57 5.65 24.63
N PHE A 382 -7.26 5.69 24.33
CA PHE A 382 -6.64 6.75 23.55
C PHE A 382 -7.29 6.94 22.16
N LEU A 383 -7.53 5.87 21.42
CA LEU A 383 -8.13 5.96 20.07
C LEU A 383 -9.66 6.04 20.09
N LEU A 384 -10.31 5.62 21.19
CA LEU A 384 -11.76 5.64 21.33
C LEU A 384 -12.32 6.95 21.91
N PHE A 385 -11.62 7.53 22.88
CA PHE A 385 -12.08 8.65 23.69
C PHE A 385 -11.15 9.86 23.63
N GLY A 386 -9.95 9.69 23.09
CA GLY A 386 -8.98 10.78 22.96
C GLY A 386 -8.04 10.92 24.16
N PRO A 387 -7.36 12.07 24.24
CA PRO A 387 -6.53 12.44 25.38
C PRO A 387 -7.37 12.48 26.67
N GLY A 388 -6.78 12.05 27.79
CA GLY A 388 -7.43 12.09 29.09
C GLY A 388 -7.09 10.89 29.95
N ASN A 389 -7.93 10.62 30.95
CA ASN A 389 -7.83 9.43 31.81
C ASN A 389 -9.13 8.64 31.75
N HIS A 390 -9.17 7.64 30.90
CA HIS A 390 -10.35 6.81 30.60
C HIS A 390 -10.03 5.32 30.61
N LEU A 391 -8.93 4.93 31.27
CA LEU A 391 -8.46 3.55 31.35
C LEU A 391 -9.49 2.62 32.02
N ASP A 392 -10.21 3.13 33.01
CA ASP A 392 -11.24 2.38 33.75
C ASP A 392 -12.48 2.07 32.91
N LEU A 393 -12.79 2.89 31.88
CA LEU A 393 -14.01 2.74 31.08
C LEU A 393 -14.00 1.51 30.18
N VAL A 394 -12.81 1.01 29.82
CA VAL A 394 -12.70 -0.20 29.01
C VAL A 394 -12.97 -1.44 29.87
N HIS A 395 -12.46 -1.45 31.11
CA HIS A 395 -12.71 -2.51 32.09
C HIS A 395 -14.20 -2.54 32.50
N ASN A 396 -14.82 -1.38 32.66
CA ASN A 396 -16.22 -1.25 33.07
C ASN A 396 -17.22 -1.22 31.89
N LYS A 397 -16.79 -1.49 30.66
CA LYS A 397 -17.66 -1.41 29.45
C LYS A 397 -18.93 -2.25 29.57
N ILE A 398 -18.83 -3.41 30.22
CA ILE A 398 -19.97 -4.32 30.43
C ILE A 398 -20.93 -3.76 31.48
N GLN A 399 -20.42 -3.06 32.49
CA GLN A 399 -21.21 -2.53 33.61
C GLN A 399 -21.87 -1.18 33.27
N SER A 400 -21.28 -0.36 32.40
CA SER A 400 -21.82 0.95 32.02
C SER A 400 -21.75 1.23 30.50
N PRO A 401 -22.53 0.51 29.67
CA PRO A 401 -22.49 0.66 28.22
C PRO A 401 -22.89 2.06 27.71
N GLU A 402 -23.83 2.71 28.39
CA GLU A 402 -24.30 4.06 28.02
C GLU A 402 -23.20 5.11 28.16
N GLN A 403 -22.45 5.07 29.26
CA GLN A 403 -21.35 5.99 29.51
C GLN A 403 -20.22 5.80 28.49
N TYR A 404 -19.89 4.55 28.18
CA TYR A 404 -18.92 4.19 27.13
C TYR A 404 -19.36 4.76 25.76
N ASN A 405 -20.61 4.52 25.37
CA ASN A 405 -21.15 4.97 24.08
C ASN A 405 -21.20 6.50 23.99
N SER A 406 -21.66 7.16 25.05
CA SER A 406 -21.76 8.62 25.15
C SER A 406 -20.38 9.29 24.97
N LYS A 407 -19.36 8.87 25.72
CA LYS A 407 -18.01 9.45 25.60
C LYS A 407 -17.37 9.19 24.24
N SER A 408 -17.54 7.98 23.70
CA SER A 408 -17.06 7.68 22.34
C SER A 408 -17.74 8.56 21.28
N GLN A 409 -19.04 8.83 21.44
CA GLN A 409 -19.79 9.68 20.53
C GLN A 409 -19.38 11.15 20.67
N GLN A 410 -19.13 11.63 21.89
CA GLN A 410 -18.62 12.97 22.15
C GLN A 410 -17.25 13.18 21.49
N PHE A 411 -16.30 12.27 21.71
CA PHE A 411 -14.98 12.38 21.08
C PHE A 411 -15.07 12.37 19.55
N ARG A 412 -15.90 11.50 18.97
CA ARG A 412 -16.15 11.49 17.51
C ARG A 412 -16.66 12.83 17.00
N LYS A 413 -17.55 13.51 17.74
CA LYS A 413 -18.03 14.85 17.39
C LYS A 413 -16.91 15.89 17.45
N SER A 414 -16.07 15.87 18.49
CA SER A 414 -14.91 16.78 18.63
C SER A 414 -13.89 16.60 17.51
N VAL A 415 -13.60 15.35 17.13
CA VAL A 415 -12.74 15.03 15.99
C VAL A 415 -13.34 15.53 14.67
N ALA A 416 -14.65 15.37 14.48
CA ALA A 416 -15.34 15.86 13.28
C ALA A 416 -15.30 17.39 13.17
N SER A 417 -15.46 18.13 14.27
CA SER A 417 -15.35 19.59 14.25
C SER A 417 -13.94 20.08 13.91
N LEU A 418 -12.89 19.40 14.39
CA LEU A 418 -11.51 19.75 14.07
C LEU A 418 -11.20 19.57 12.58
N ARG A 419 -11.73 18.50 11.96
CA ARG A 419 -11.59 18.26 10.52
C ARG A 419 -12.20 19.39 9.67
N LEU A 420 -13.36 19.91 10.09
CA LEU A 420 -14.00 21.02 9.39
C LEU A 420 -13.18 22.32 9.50
N GLN A 421 -12.54 22.56 10.65
CA GLN A 421 -11.69 23.74 10.84
C GLN A 421 -10.43 23.68 9.96
N THR A 422 -9.78 22.52 9.87
CA THR A 422 -8.61 22.33 8.99
C THR A 422 -8.95 22.49 7.52
N ASP A 423 -10.17 22.11 7.11
CA ASP A 423 -10.64 22.26 5.73
C ASP A 423 -10.85 23.73 5.32
N THR A 424 -11.29 24.58 6.24
CA THR A 424 -11.46 26.03 5.97
C THR A 424 -10.14 26.79 5.87
N SER A 425 -9.13 26.44 6.67
CA SER A 425 -7.84 27.15 6.69
C SER A 425 -6.93 26.81 5.49
N ASN A 426 -7.02 25.60 4.96
CA ASN A 426 -6.12 25.11 3.90
C ASN A 426 -6.47 25.60 2.48
N ASN A 427 -7.64 26.21 2.27
CA ASN A 427 -8.01 26.79 0.96
C ASN A 427 -7.21 28.05 0.58
N GLN A 428 -6.33 28.57 1.46
CA GLN A 428 -5.57 29.81 1.24
C GLN A 428 -4.09 29.61 0.86
N LEU A 429 -3.56 28.39 0.87
CA LEU A 429 -2.14 28.12 0.54
C LEU A 429 -1.97 27.60 -0.89
N ASN A 430 -1.26 28.37 -1.73
CA ASN A 430 -1.04 28.09 -3.14
C ASN A 430 -0.22 26.81 -3.36
N GLN A 431 -0.81 25.79 -3.99
CA GLN A 431 -0.22 24.46 -4.20
C GLN A 431 1.08 24.44 -5.04
N ARG A 432 1.38 25.51 -5.80
CA ARG A 432 2.49 25.53 -6.78
C ARG A 432 3.85 25.90 -6.20
N ASP A 433 3.90 26.73 -5.17
CA ASP A 433 5.18 27.23 -4.62
C ASP A 433 5.83 26.22 -3.66
N ILE A 434 5.00 25.40 -3.00
CA ILE A 434 5.44 24.38 -2.05
C ILE A 434 6.10 23.16 -2.75
N PHE A 435 5.63 22.77 -3.93
CA PHE A 435 6.27 21.70 -4.72
C PHE A 435 7.73 22.02 -5.09
N LYS A 436 8.08 23.31 -5.23
CA LYS A 436 9.45 23.74 -5.55
C LYS A 436 10.38 23.70 -4.33
N GLN A 437 9.89 24.11 -3.15
CA GLN A 437 10.65 23.99 -1.90
C GLN A 437 10.89 22.50 -1.54
N ASN A 438 9.86 21.66 -1.70
CA ASN A 438 9.94 20.23 -1.36
C ASN A 438 10.91 19.44 -2.26
N ASP A 439 11.06 19.79 -3.54
CA ASP A 439 12.02 19.13 -4.44
C ASP A 439 13.50 19.39 -4.05
N PHE A 440 13.79 20.55 -3.46
CA PHE A 440 15.14 20.90 -3.01
C PHE A 440 15.52 20.12 -1.73
N GLU A 441 14.59 20.01 -0.78
CA GLU A 441 14.79 19.29 0.47
C GLU A 441 14.80 17.76 0.28
N ARG A 442 13.98 17.24 -0.65
CA ARG A 442 14.01 15.82 -1.07
C ARG A 442 15.38 15.37 -1.56
N LYS A 443 16.16 16.26 -2.20
CA LYS A 443 17.52 15.93 -2.67
C LYS A 443 18.54 15.83 -1.54
N ASN A 444 18.38 16.61 -0.49
CA ASN A 444 19.32 16.64 0.63
C ASN A 444 19.12 15.45 1.58
N ILE A 445 17.87 15.08 1.89
CA ILE A 445 17.57 13.95 2.79
C ILE A 445 17.84 12.59 2.10
N LYS A 446 17.56 12.47 0.80
CA LYS A 446 17.86 11.23 0.05
C LYS A 446 19.35 10.90 -0.04
N LYS A 447 20.24 11.91 0.10
CA LYS A 447 21.68 11.70 0.12
C LYS A 447 22.16 11.00 1.39
N GLU A 448 21.47 11.17 2.53
CA GLU A 448 21.83 10.52 3.79
C GLU A 448 21.29 9.08 3.91
N PHE A 449 20.13 8.79 3.33
CA PHE A 449 19.47 7.48 3.49
C PHE A 449 19.60 6.53 2.29
N SER A 450 20.38 6.88 1.25
CA SER A 450 20.66 5.99 0.10
C SER A 450 21.58 4.80 0.44
N ILE A 451 21.86 4.55 1.72
CA ILE A 451 22.67 3.42 2.16
C ILE A 451 21.75 2.26 2.55
N ARG A 452 21.51 1.42 1.53
CA ARG A 452 21.50 -0.05 1.55
C ARG A 452 20.50 -0.78 2.45
N LYS A 453 19.73 -1.67 1.81
CA LYS A 453 19.27 -2.94 2.40
C LYS A 453 20.44 -3.51 3.21
N VAL A 454 20.32 -3.52 4.53
CA VAL A 454 21.31 -4.19 5.35
C VAL A 454 21.07 -5.69 5.14
N LYS A 455 21.97 -6.37 4.42
CA LYS A 455 22.26 -7.76 4.77
C LYS A 455 22.91 -7.67 6.15
N LEU A 456 22.11 -7.83 7.20
CA LEU A 456 22.62 -8.07 8.55
C LEU A 456 23.08 -9.52 8.62
#